data_AF-A0A1V3NSJ2-F1
#
_entry.id   AF-A0A1V3NSJ2-F1
#
_cell.length_a   1.000
_cell.length_b   1.000
_cell.length_c   1.000
_cell.angle_alpha   90.00
_cell.angle_beta   90.00
_cell.angle_gamma   90.00
#
_symmetry.space_group_name_H-M   'P 1'
#
loop_
_entity.id
_entity.type
_entity.pdbx_description
1 polymer ?
#
loop_
_entity_poly.entity_id
_entity_poly.type
_entity_poly.pdbx_seq_one_letter_code
_entity_poly.pdbx_strand_id
1 'polypeptide(L)'
;MINGRSQKLSLRIASLFAGLLAFMVVWAAPVHAEAPAPTLSVSNDLARAGYYQLRWSLDDVDVVHYRVEESTDADFRETDVLYEGADRATVISGRSDGTFHYRVRAELADGTRTDWSDPQAVQVAHHPFGQAVFLFILGGVVFLATVILIIAGTRADRRERQRA
;
A
#
# COMPACT_ATOMS: atom_id res chain seq x y z
N MET A 1 -32.87 -77.05 17.45
CA MET A 1 -33.16 -75.80 16.71
C MET A 1 -33.05 -74.64 17.68
N ILE A 2 -32.60 -73.45 17.25
CA ILE A 2 -32.38 -72.22 18.05
C ILE A 2 -30.98 -72.10 18.66
N ASN A 3 -29.93 -71.89 17.85
CA ASN A 3 -28.75 -71.10 18.29
C ASN A 3 -27.83 -70.67 17.13
N GLY A 4 -28.28 -69.75 16.26
CA GLY A 4 -27.47 -69.33 15.09
C GLY A 4 -27.66 -67.89 14.62
N ARG A 5 -28.46 -67.08 15.32
CA ARG A 5 -28.86 -65.73 14.87
C ARG A 5 -28.18 -64.59 15.63
N SER A 6 -27.63 -64.82 16.83
CA SER A 6 -27.06 -63.77 17.69
C SER A 6 -25.61 -63.38 17.36
N GLN A 7 -24.79 -64.29 16.81
CA GLN A 7 -23.39 -63.98 16.47
C GLN A 7 -23.23 -63.06 15.24
N LYS A 8 -24.21 -63.06 14.31
CA LYS A 8 -24.13 -62.24 13.09
C LYS A 8 -24.45 -60.77 13.34
N LEU A 9 -25.05 -60.44 14.49
CA LEU A 9 -25.49 -59.08 14.81
C LEU A 9 -24.38 -58.26 15.52
N SER A 10 -23.59 -58.88 16.39
CA SER A 10 -22.46 -58.21 17.06
C SER A 10 -21.34 -57.83 16.10
N LEU A 11 -21.14 -58.59 15.02
CA LEU A 11 -20.10 -58.30 14.01
C LEU A 11 -20.47 -57.14 13.08
N ARG A 12 -21.76 -56.94 12.78
CA ARG A 12 -22.20 -55.83 11.90
C ARG A 12 -22.15 -54.46 12.59
N ILE A 13 -22.32 -54.43 13.91
CA ILE A 13 -22.24 -53.20 14.71
C ILE A 13 -20.78 -52.82 14.96
N ALA A 14 -19.89 -53.79 15.17
CA ALA A 14 -18.45 -53.56 15.33
C ALA A 14 -17.78 -53.00 14.06
N SER A 15 -18.20 -53.45 12.86
CA SER A 15 -17.63 -52.97 11.59
C SER A 15 -18.12 -51.58 11.15
N LEU A 16 -19.26 -51.09 11.65
CA LEU A 16 -19.73 -49.73 11.38
C LEU A 16 -19.00 -48.68 12.24
N PHE A 17 -18.54 -49.05 13.44
CA PHE A 17 -17.74 -48.17 14.30
C PHE A 17 -16.27 -48.05 13.86
N ALA A 18 -15.69 -49.11 13.29
CA ALA A 18 -14.32 -49.10 12.79
C ALA A 18 -14.13 -48.25 11.52
N GLY A 19 -15.14 -48.17 10.65
CA GLY A 19 -15.10 -47.33 9.45
C GLY A 19 -15.27 -45.83 9.75
N LEU A 20 -16.06 -45.48 10.77
CA LEU A 20 -16.30 -44.08 11.13
C LEU A 20 -15.07 -43.44 11.82
N LEU A 21 -14.31 -44.23 12.58
CA LEU A 21 -13.06 -43.80 13.23
C LEU A 21 -11.90 -43.66 12.23
N ALA A 22 -11.88 -44.45 11.15
CA ALA A 22 -10.88 -44.33 10.09
C ALA A 22 -11.12 -43.14 9.16
N PHE A 23 -12.37 -42.68 9.00
CA PHE A 23 -12.68 -41.49 8.19
C PHE A 23 -12.42 -40.17 8.95
N MET A 24 -12.46 -40.18 10.28
CA MET A 24 -12.20 -38.98 11.11
C MET A 24 -10.69 -38.68 11.30
N VAL A 25 -9.81 -39.62 10.94
CA VAL A 25 -8.34 -39.47 11.10
C VAL A 25 -7.66 -38.96 9.81
N VAL A 26 -8.35 -38.94 8.67
CA VAL A 26 -7.75 -38.54 7.37
C VAL A 26 -7.99 -37.06 7.01
N TRP A 27 -8.63 -36.27 7.87
CA TRP A 27 -8.82 -34.83 7.65
C TRP A 27 -8.26 -33.95 8.78
N ALA A 28 -7.26 -34.45 9.50
CA ALA A 28 -6.36 -33.56 10.24
C ALA A 28 -5.30 -33.05 9.25
N ALA A 29 -5.69 -32.12 8.37
CA ALA A 29 -4.68 -31.29 7.75
C ALA A 29 -3.88 -30.64 8.89
N PRO A 30 -2.54 -30.61 8.84
CA PRO A 30 -1.78 -29.84 9.79
C PRO A 30 -2.28 -28.39 9.71
N VAL A 31 -2.98 -27.94 10.75
CA VAL A 31 -3.24 -26.52 10.96
C VAL A 31 -1.86 -25.93 11.21
N HIS A 32 -1.22 -25.50 10.12
CA HIS A 32 -0.08 -24.62 10.23
C HIS A 32 -0.65 -23.37 10.88
N ALA A 33 -0.13 -23.01 12.05
CA ALA A 33 -0.44 -21.73 12.64
C ALA A 33 0.07 -20.67 11.65
N GLU A 34 -0.85 -20.00 10.97
CA GLU A 34 -0.54 -18.90 10.06
C GLU A 34 0.14 -17.81 10.89
N ALA A 35 1.38 -17.48 10.53
CA ALA A 35 2.17 -16.53 11.29
C ALA A 35 1.57 -15.13 11.05
N PRO A 36 1.28 -14.35 12.11
CA PRO A 36 0.52 -13.12 11.97
C PRO A 36 1.25 -12.13 11.05
N ALA A 37 0.55 -11.64 10.04
CA ALA A 37 1.11 -10.67 9.09
C ALA A 37 1.25 -9.28 9.75
N PRO A 38 2.32 -8.53 9.46
CA PRO A 38 2.45 -7.15 9.95
C PRO A 38 1.39 -6.25 9.33
N THR A 39 1.04 -5.18 10.05
CA THR A 39 0.22 -4.10 9.51
C THR A 39 1.11 -3.08 8.81
N LEU A 40 0.77 -2.70 7.58
CA LEU A 40 1.44 -1.64 6.81
C LEU A 40 0.52 -0.44 6.65
N SER A 41 1.06 0.76 6.85
CA SER A 41 0.33 2.01 6.67
C SER A 41 1.18 3.03 5.92
N VAL A 42 0.51 3.89 5.17
CA VAL A 42 1.12 4.99 4.40
C VAL A 42 0.60 6.33 4.91
N SER A 43 1.44 7.37 4.89
CA SER A 43 1.00 8.70 5.33
C SER A 43 -0.04 9.33 4.40
N ASN A 44 -0.05 8.92 3.13
CA ASN A 44 -0.91 9.45 2.08
C ASN A 44 -0.90 8.52 0.87
N ASP A 45 -2.10 8.28 0.31
CA ASP A 45 -2.27 7.47 -0.89
C ASP A 45 -1.92 8.27 -2.17
N LEU A 46 -1.91 9.61 -2.07
CA LEU A 46 -1.54 10.52 -3.15
C LEU A 46 -0.44 11.49 -2.70
N ALA A 47 0.75 11.36 -3.29
CA ALA A 47 1.91 12.20 -3.03
C ALA A 47 2.11 13.23 -4.14
N ARG A 48 1.62 14.45 -3.91
CA ARG A 48 1.80 15.58 -4.86
C ARG A 48 3.14 16.30 -4.76
N ALA A 49 3.84 16.10 -3.64
CA ALA A 49 5.15 16.67 -3.37
C ALA A 49 6.30 15.66 -3.57
N GLY A 50 6.00 14.46 -4.07
CA GLY A 50 7.01 13.43 -4.33
C GLY A 50 7.61 12.77 -3.08
N TYR A 51 6.97 12.93 -1.91
CA TYR A 51 7.37 12.25 -0.66
C TYR A 51 6.17 11.71 0.12
N TYR A 52 6.42 10.64 0.88
CA TYR A 52 5.49 9.97 1.77
C TYR A 52 6.26 9.06 2.75
N GLN A 53 5.60 8.64 3.82
CA GLN A 53 6.17 7.75 4.84
C GLN A 53 5.43 6.42 4.83
N LEU A 54 6.19 5.33 4.87
CA LEU A 54 5.69 3.99 5.16
C LEU A 54 5.94 3.69 6.64
N ARG A 55 4.99 3.06 7.31
CA ARG A 55 5.10 2.62 8.70
C ARG A 55 4.52 1.22 8.84
N TRP A 56 5.20 0.37 9.60
CA TRP A 56 4.77 -0.98 9.84
C TRP A 56 4.94 -1.39 11.30
N SER A 57 4.10 -2.33 11.73
CA SER A 57 4.16 -2.92 13.05
C SER A 57 3.59 -4.33 13.05
N LEU A 58 4.15 -5.15 13.92
CA LEU A 58 3.59 -6.43 14.32
C LEU A 58 3.66 -6.47 15.84
N ASP A 59 2.50 -6.55 16.47
CA ASP A 59 2.35 -6.54 17.93
C ASP A 59 2.34 -7.98 18.47
N ASP A 60 2.61 -8.13 19.77
CA ASP A 60 2.59 -9.41 20.50
C ASP A 60 3.56 -10.51 20.00
N VAL A 61 4.56 -10.14 19.18
CA VAL A 61 5.58 -11.07 18.66
C VAL A 61 6.97 -10.44 18.67
N ASP A 62 7.98 -11.23 19.04
CA ASP A 62 9.40 -10.85 19.00
C ASP A 62 9.96 -10.87 17.58
N VAL A 63 9.94 -9.70 16.92
CA VAL A 63 10.47 -9.49 15.56
C VAL A 63 11.96 -9.11 15.61
N VAL A 64 12.77 -9.82 14.81
CA VAL A 64 14.21 -9.53 14.63
C VAL A 64 14.41 -8.45 13.60
N HIS A 65 13.77 -8.58 12.43
CA HIS A 65 13.82 -7.58 11.38
C HIS A 65 12.60 -7.69 10.45
N TYR A 66 12.35 -6.62 9.72
CA TYR A 66 11.34 -6.50 8.68
C TYR A 66 12.00 -6.46 7.32
N ARG A 67 11.31 -6.99 6.32
CA ARG A 67 11.64 -6.81 4.90
C ARG A 67 10.47 -6.16 4.20
N VAL A 68 10.74 -5.00 3.58
CA VAL A 68 9.77 -4.24 2.80
C VAL A 68 10.12 -4.36 1.32
N GLU A 69 9.13 -4.74 0.53
CA GLU A 69 9.25 -4.82 -0.93
C GLU A 69 8.41 -3.73 -1.59
N GLU A 70 8.96 -3.21 -2.69
CA GLU A 70 8.30 -2.29 -3.61
C GLU A 70 8.05 -2.98 -4.94
N SER A 71 6.93 -2.67 -5.58
CA SER A 71 6.65 -3.04 -6.97
C SER A 71 5.91 -1.92 -7.70
N THR A 72 6.06 -1.84 -9.01
CA THR A 72 5.20 -1.01 -9.89
C THR A 72 4.00 -1.80 -10.41
N ASP A 73 3.91 -3.09 -10.08
CA ASP A 73 2.84 -4.00 -10.47
C ASP A 73 2.06 -4.46 -9.22
N ALA A 74 0.72 -4.41 -9.29
CA ALA A 74 -0.14 -4.74 -8.16
C ALA A 74 -0.04 -6.22 -7.73
N ASP A 75 0.38 -7.10 -8.64
CA ASP A 75 0.54 -8.54 -8.36
C ASP A 75 1.96 -8.89 -7.88
N PHE A 76 2.84 -7.88 -7.68
CA PHE A 76 4.22 -8.06 -7.22
C PHE A 76 5.01 -9.07 -8.06
N ARG A 77 4.84 -9.05 -9.39
CA ARG A 77 5.59 -9.92 -10.32
C ARG A 77 7.08 -9.61 -10.34
N GLU A 78 7.41 -8.32 -10.27
CA GLU A 78 8.76 -7.80 -10.17
C GLU A 78 8.85 -6.94 -8.91
N THR A 79 9.76 -7.28 -8.02
CA THR A 79 9.87 -6.65 -6.70
C THR A 79 11.29 -6.23 -6.40
N ASP A 80 11.43 -5.03 -5.87
CA ASP A 80 12.67 -4.51 -5.32
C ASP A 80 12.62 -4.50 -3.80
N VAL A 81 13.75 -4.80 -3.15
CA VAL A 81 13.87 -4.68 -1.69
C VAL A 81 14.10 -3.22 -1.34
N LEU A 82 13.08 -2.59 -0.78
CA LEU A 82 13.15 -1.19 -0.35
C LEU A 82 13.89 -1.07 0.99
N TYR A 83 13.63 -2.00 1.91
CA TYR A 83 14.19 -1.96 3.26
C TYR A 83 14.34 -3.37 3.84
N GLU A 84 15.41 -3.57 4.61
CA GLU A 84 15.66 -4.78 5.39
C GLU A 84 16.38 -4.40 6.69
N GLY A 85 15.75 -4.65 7.84
CA GLY A 85 16.28 -4.26 9.16
C GLY A 85 15.22 -4.13 10.26
N ALA A 86 15.61 -3.63 11.43
CA ALA A 86 14.74 -3.58 12.62
C ALA A 86 13.84 -2.33 12.70
N ASP A 87 14.03 -1.34 11.83
CA ASP A 87 13.21 -0.13 11.82
C ASP A 87 11.76 -0.46 11.47
N ARG A 88 10.88 0.47 11.86
CA ARG A 88 9.43 0.35 11.72
C ARG A 88 8.81 1.39 10.79
N ALA A 89 9.67 2.17 10.14
CA ALA A 89 9.25 3.20 9.21
C ALA A 89 10.37 3.56 8.25
N THR A 90 9.99 4.02 7.06
CA THR A 90 10.91 4.68 6.13
C THR A 90 10.23 5.86 5.46
N VAL A 91 11.01 6.90 5.16
CA VAL A 91 10.54 8.07 4.41
C VAL A 91 11.05 7.94 2.98
N ILE A 92 10.13 7.96 2.04
CA ILE A 92 10.42 7.95 0.61
C ILE A 92 10.31 9.38 0.10
N SER A 93 11.30 9.82 -0.67
CA SER A 93 11.34 11.16 -1.27
C SER A 93 11.96 11.12 -2.67
N GLY A 94 11.73 12.16 -3.46
CA GLY A 94 12.32 12.29 -4.79
C GLY A 94 11.77 11.31 -5.83
N ARG A 95 10.59 10.72 -5.59
CA ARG A 95 9.96 9.79 -6.53
C ARG A 95 9.38 10.54 -7.73
N SER A 96 9.51 9.97 -8.92
CA SER A 96 8.79 10.43 -10.12
C SER A 96 7.31 10.06 -10.06
N ASP A 97 6.52 10.64 -10.96
CA ASP A 97 5.11 10.24 -11.13
C ASP A 97 4.99 8.74 -11.43
N GLY A 98 3.98 8.10 -10.82
CA GLY A 98 3.75 6.66 -10.93
C GLY A 98 2.90 6.12 -9.80
N THR A 99 2.55 4.83 -9.88
CA THR A 99 1.91 4.09 -8.79
C THR A 99 2.87 3.03 -8.28
N PHE A 100 3.05 3.00 -6.97
CA PHE A 100 3.96 2.09 -6.29
C PHE A 100 3.17 1.27 -5.27
N HIS A 101 3.47 -0.02 -5.22
CA HIS A 101 2.86 -1.00 -4.33
C HIS A 101 3.89 -1.47 -3.32
N TYR A 102 3.46 -1.58 -2.06
CA TYR A 102 4.31 -1.94 -0.94
C TYR A 102 3.72 -3.10 -0.16
N ARG A 103 4.58 -4.01 0.27
CA ARG A 103 4.24 -5.06 1.24
C ARG A 103 5.40 -5.26 2.20
N VAL A 104 5.08 -5.65 3.43
CA VAL A 104 6.08 -5.93 4.47
C VAL A 104 5.84 -7.30 5.07
N ARG A 105 6.92 -7.98 5.44
CA ARG A 105 6.89 -9.17 6.29
C ARG A 105 7.93 -9.05 7.39
N ALA A 106 7.72 -9.79 8.48
CA ALA A 106 8.65 -9.87 9.58
C ALA A 106 9.38 -11.22 9.58
N GLU A 107 10.60 -11.21 10.11
CA GLU A 107 11.32 -12.41 10.54
C GLU A 107 11.38 -12.41 12.07
N LEU A 108 10.92 -13.50 12.67
CA LEU A 108 10.79 -13.68 14.11
C LEU A 108 12.09 -14.24 14.72
N ALA A 109 12.22 -14.18 16.05
CA ALA A 109 13.42 -14.66 16.75
C ALA A 109 13.72 -16.16 16.57
N ASP A 110 12.71 -16.96 16.27
CA ASP A 110 12.84 -18.40 15.96
C ASP A 110 13.23 -18.68 14.50
N GLY A 111 13.40 -17.64 13.68
CA GLY A 111 13.68 -17.72 12.24
C GLY A 111 12.43 -17.91 11.37
N THR A 112 11.24 -17.94 11.98
CA THR A 112 9.98 -18.01 11.24
C THR A 112 9.73 -16.69 10.51
N ARG A 113 9.28 -16.79 9.26
CA ARG A 113 8.83 -15.62 8.48
C ARG A 113 7.33 -15.54 8.52
N THR A 114 6.81 -14.34 8.76
CA THR A 114 5.38 -14.08 8.69
C THR A 114 4.91 -14.09 7.24
N ASP A 115 3.60 -14.16 7.08
CA ASP A 115 2.98 -13.79 5.82
C ASP A 115 3.20 -12.30 5.52
N TRP A 116 2.99 -11.95 4.26
CA TRP A 116 3.04 -10.57 3.80
C TRP A 116 1.84 -9.80 4.33
N SER A 117 2.05 -8.53 4.65
CA SER A 117 0.98 -7.57 4.95
C SER A 117 0.03 -7.42 3.76
N ASP A 118 -1.16 -6.89 4.03
CA ASP A 118 -2.01 -6.33 2.97
C ASP A 118 -1.22 -5.28 2.19
N PRO A 119 -1.22 -5.35 0.84
CA PRO A 119 -0.44 -4.44 0.03
C PRO A 119 -1.02 -3.03 0.08
N GLN A 120 -0.15 -2.03 0.19
CA GLN A 120 -0.52 -0.62 0.16
C GLN A 120 -0.06 0.02 -1.15
N ALA A 121 -0.91 0.85 -1.75
CA ALA A 121 -0.59 1.54 -3.00
C ALA A 121 -0.45 3.05 -2.75
N VAL A 122 0.58 3.65 -3.32
CA VAL A 122 0.79 5.10 -3.30
C VAL A 122 0.93 5.61 -4.73
N GLN A 123 0.11 6.59 -5.09
CA GLN A 123 0.23 7.32 -6.33
C GLN A 123 1.06 8.59 -6.12
N VAL A 124 2.12 8.74 -6.89
CA VAL A 124 2.88 9.99 -7.00
C VAL A 124 2.38 10.73 -8.24
N ALA A 125 1.88 11.94 -8.05
CA ALA A 125 1.38 12.79 -9.13
C ALA A 125 1.66 14.26 -8.81
N HIS A 126 2.74 14.79 -9.37
CA HIS A 126 3.16 16.17 -9.16
C HIS A 126 2.12 17.16 -9.69
N HIS A 127 2.07 18.34 -9.07
CA HIS A 127 1.19 19.40 -9.54
C HIS A 127 1.46 19.71 -11.02
N PRO A 128 0.40 19.86 -11.84
CA PRO A 128 0.55 20.15 -13.24
C PRO A 128 1.22 21.52 -13.41
N PHE A 129 2.45 21.50 -13.93
CA PHE A 129 3.25 22.72 -14.17
C PHE A 129 2.50 23.75 -15.04
N GLY A 130 1.65 23.29 -15.95
CA GLY A 130 0.86 24.16 -16.83
C GLY A 130 -0.08 25.13 -16.09
N GLN A 131 -0.61 24.76 -14.92
CA GLN A 131 -1.48 25.66 -14.15
C GLN A 131 -0.71 26.87 -13.61
N ALA A 132 0.52 26.64 -13.11
CA ALA A 132 1.37 27.72 -12.63
C ALA A 132 1.77 28.67 -13.77
N VAL A 133 2.14 28.11 -14.93
CA VAL A 133 2.47 28.91 -16.13
C VAL A 133 1.28 29.74 -16.58
N PHE A 134 0.08 29.17 -16.61
CA PHE A 134 -1.13 29.90 -16.98
C PHE A 134 -1.39 31.08 -16.05
N LEU A 135 -1.36 30.87 -14.74
CA LEU A 135 -1.56 31.94 -13.76
C LEU A 135 -0.47 33.03 -13.87
N PHE A 136 0.77 32.63 -14.12
CA PHE A 136 1.88 33.57 -14.33
C PHE A 136 1.70 34.41 -15.59
N ILE A 137 1.31 33.79 -16.72
CA ILE A 137 1.03 34.51 -17.96
C ILE A 137 -0.16 35.45 -17.78
N LEU A 138 -1.25 34.98 -17.17
CA LEU A 138 -2.43 35.80 -16.93
C LEU A 138 -2.09 37.01 -16.05
N GLY A 139 -1.36 36.80 -14.95
CA GLY A 139 -0.86 37.88 -14.10
C GLY A 139 0.05 38.85 -14.86
N GLY A 140 0.95 38.33 -15.69
CA GLY A 140 1.82 39.12 -16.55
C GLY A 140 1.05 40.00 -17.55
N VAL A 141 0.00 39.46 -18.17
CA VAL A 141 -0.87 40.20 -19.09
C VAL A 141 -1.60 41.34 -18.38
N VAL A 142 -2.20 41.07 -17.21
CA VAL A 142 -2.89 42.09 -16.41
C VAL A 142 -1.93 43.19 -15.95
N PHE A 143 -0.74 42.80 -15.50
CA PHE A 143 0.31 43.73 -15.11
C PHE A 143 0.73 44.64 -16.28
N LEU A 144 1.00 44.07 -17.46
CA LEU A 144 1.34 44.83 -18.65
C LEU A 144 0.20 45.77 -19.08
N ALA A 145 -1.06 45.31 -19.04
CA ALA A 145 -2.21 46.16 -19.34
C ALA A 145 -2.31 47.37 -18.40
N THR A 146 -2.05 47.14 -17.11
CA THR A 146 -2.05 48.21 -16.10
C THR A 146 -0.93 49.22 -16.34
N VAL A 147 0.28 48.75 -16.66
CA VAL A 147 1.41 49.62 -17.00
C VAL A 147 1.12 50.44 -18.25
N ILE A 148 0.57 49.81 -19.30
CA ILE A 148 0.20 50.49 -20.54
C ILE A 148 -0.87 51.55 -20.26
N LEU A 149 -1.87 51.25 -19.43
CA LEU A 149 -2.90 52.20 -19.05
C LEU A 149 -2.32 53.44 -18.34
N ILE A 150 -1.38 53.25 -17.42
CA ILE A 150 -0.69 54.35 -16.72
C ILE A 150 0.13 55.19 -17.71
N ILE A 151 0.90 54.55 -18.60
CA ILE A 151 1.72 55.26 -19.59
C ILE A 151 0.85 56.02 -20.59
N ALA A 152 -0.25 55.41 -21.06
CA ALA A 152 -1.19 56.05 -21.97
C ALA A 152 -1.87 57.25 -21.29
N GLY A 153 -2.32 57.10 -20.04
CA GLY A 153 -2.92 58.18 -19.26
C GLY A 153 -1.97 59.36 -19.05
N THR A 154 -0.72 59.10 -18.66
CA THR A 154 0.29 60.17 -18.47
C THR A 154 0.67 60.88 -19.77
N ARG A 155 0.68 60.17 -20.90
CA ARG A 155 0.94 60.78 -22.23
C ARG A 155 -0.23 61.64 -22.72
N ALA A 156 -1.47 61.26 -22.41
CA ALA A 156 -2.66 62.02 -22.81
C ALA A 156 -2.72 63.40 -22.11
N ASP A 157 -2.50 63.45 -20.79
CA ASP A 157 -2.51 64.70 -20.00
C ASP A 157 -1.48 65.73 -20.51
N ARG A 158 -0.28 65.28 -20.90
CA ARG A 158 0.74 66.19 -21.48
C ARG A 158 0.31 66.82 -22.81
N ARG A 159 -0.47 66.10 -23.63
CA ARG A 159 -0.92 66.62 -24.94
C ARG A 159 -2.02 67.66 -24.79
N GLU A 160 -2.89 67.51 -23.80
CA GLU A 160 -3.96 68.49 -23.55
C GLU A 160 -3.40 69.79 -22.99
N ARG A 161 -2.45 69.74 -22.05
CA ARG A 161 -1.81 70.94 -21.49
C ARG A 161 -0.97 71.76 -22.48
N GLN A 162 -0.51 71.15 -23.58
CA GLN A 162 0.21 71.87 -24.64
C GLN A 162 -0.72 72.56 -25.66
N ARG A 163 -2.01 72.22 -25.65
CA ARG A 163 -3.02 72.77 -26.56
C ARG A 163 -3.87 73.87 -25.93
N ALA A 164 -3.82 74.00 -24.60
CA ALA A 164 -4.39 75.10 -23.82
C ALA A 164 -3.37 76.23 -23.68
#